data_AF-A0A3D6C5E7-F1
#
_entry.id   AF-A0A3D6C5E7-F1
#
_cell.length_a   1.000
_cell.length_b   1.000
_cell.length_c   1.000
_cell.angle_alpha   90.00
_cell.angle_beta   90.00
_cell.angle_gamma   90.00
#
_symmetry.space_group_name_H-M   'P 1'
#
loop_
_entity.id
_entity.type
_entity.pdbx_description
1 polymer ?
#
loop_
_entity_poly.entity_id
_entity_poly.type
_entity_poly.pdbx_seq_one_letter_code
_entity_poly.pdbx_strand_id
1 'polypeptide(L)'
;MGELTVENVHGESIALTISGLTRGQIKQMKKYGMTSFGVATFEVEKLEGCMEKCFDLALSASDRKFLDACKNSESVKVWREILAETYGAGDEEKNSQSTSTGTSAVSG
;
A
#
# COMPACT_ATOMS: atom_id res chain seq x y z
N MET A 1 0.45 -8.08 -4.62
CA MET A 1 1.27 -7.05 -5.28
C MET A 1 0.55 -6.74 -6.57
N GLY A 2 -0.03 -5.54 -6.64
CA GLY A 2 -0.69 -5.05 -7.85
C GLY A 2 0.34 -4.39 -8.77
N GLU A 3 0.11 -4.45 -10.08
CA GLU A 3 0.86 -3.66 -11.05
C GLU A 3 -0.08 -2.61 -11.63
N LEU A 4 0.32 -1.34 -11.58
CA LEU A 4 -0.47 -0.22 -12.06
C LEU A 4 0.34 0.61 -13.04
N THR A 5 -0.15 0.75 -14.28
CA THR A 5 0.44 1.68 -15.25
C THR A 5 -0.03 3.10 -14.97
N VAL A 6 0.92 4.03 -14.83
CA VAL A 6 0.65 5.47 -14.69
C VAL A 6 1.31 6.25 -15.80
N GLU A 7 0.65 7.31 -16.24
CA GLU A 7 1.13 8.21 -17.29
C GLU A 7 1.44 9.61 -16.71
N ASN A 8 2.63 10.14 -17.00
CA ASN A 8 3.01 11.47 -16.56
C ASN A 8 2.44 12.58 -17.47
N VAL A 9 2.64 13.84 -17.10
CA VAL A 9 2.15 14.98 -17.89
C VAL A 9 2.80 15.10 -19.27
N HIS A 10 3.90 14.39 -19.52
CA HIS A 10 4.64 14.36 -20.78
C HIS A 10 4.23 13.20 -21.69
N GLY A 11 3.29 12.35 -21.27
CA GLY A 11 2.82 11.18 -22.02
C GLY A 11 3.74 9.95 -21.89
N GLU A 12 4.68 9.96 -20.95
CA GLU A 12 5.50 8.79 -20.64
C GLU A 12 4.75 7.90 -19.65
N SER A 13 4.83 6.59 -19.84
CA SER A 13 4.16 5.60 -18.99
C SER A 13 5.16 4.65 -18.34
N ILE A 14 4.94 4.32 -17.07
CA ILE A 14 5.67 3.25 -16.36
C ILE A 14 4.71 2.30 -15.65
N ALA A 15 5.13 1.06 -15.46
CA ALA A 15 4.46 0.10 -14.59
C ALA A 15 4.98 0.27 -13.16
N LEU A 16 4.12 0.69 -12.25
CA LEU A 16 4.39 0.76 -10.82
C LEU A 16 4.05 -0.57 -10.16
N THR A 17 5.00 -1.11 -9.39
CA THR A 17 4.72 -2.23 -8.48
C THR A 17 4.16 -1.67 -7.18
N ILE A 18 2.89 -1.95 -6.89
CA ILE A 18 2.19 -1.46 -5.71
C ILE A 18 2.12 -2.56 -4.66
N SER A 19 2.60 -2.23 -3.46
CA SER A 19 2.55 -3.09 -2.28
C SER A 19 1.67 -2.47 -1.20
N GLY A 20 0.81 -3.30 -0.60
CA GLY A 20 0.04 -2.91 0.57
C GLY A 20 0.93 -2.65 1.78
N LEU A 21 0.42 -1.87 2.73
CA LEU A 21 1.13 -1.56 3.96
C LEU A 21 1.06 -2.74 4.94
N THR A 22 2.19 -3.04 5.58
CA THR A 22 2.26 -4.00 6.67
C THR A 22 1.54 -3.48 7.93
N ARG A 23 1.16 -4.38 8.85
CA ARG A 23 0.58 -3.98 10.15
C ARG A 23 1.48 -3.02 10.95
N GLY A 24 2.80 -3.16 10.83
CA GLY A 24 3.77 -2.27 11.46
C GLY A 24 3.68 -0.84 10.90
N GLN A 25 3.59 -0.72 9.57
CA GLN A 25 3.40 0.55 8.87
C GLN A 25 2.03 1.17 9.19
N ILE A 26 0.94 0.39 9.20
CA ILE A 26 -0.40 0.87 9.59
C ILE A 26 -0.39 1.46 11.01
N LYS A 27 0.35 0.85 11.96
CA LYS A 27 0.51 1.41 13.32
C LYS A 27 1.21 2.77 13.31
N GLN A 28 2.23 2.95 12.47
CA GLN A 28 2.93 4.23 12.32
C GLN A 28 2.03 5.30 11.66
N MET A 29 1.09 4.87 10.81
CA MET A 29 0.17 5.73 10.09
C MET A 29 -1.02 6.24 10.93
N LYS A 30 -1.22 5.71 12.15
CA LYS A 30 -2.30 6.15 13.06
C LYS A 30 -2.30 7.64 13.38
N LYS A 31 -1.12 8.25 13.50
CA LYS A 31 -0.98 9.70 13.75
C LYS A 31 -1.42 10.56 12.57
N TYR A 32 -1.50 9.98 11.37
CA TYR A 32 -2.01 10.64 10.15
C TYR A 32 -3.47 10.27 9.86
N GLY A 33 -4.14 9.56 10.78
CA GLY A 33 -5.56 9.20 10.64
C GLY A 33 -5.81 7.90 9.88
N MET A 34 -4.79 7.09 9.59
CA MET A 34 -4.98 5.74 9.05
C MET A 34 -5.19 4.72 10.18
N THR A 35 -6.16 3.83 10.04
CA THR A 35 -6.48 2.81 11.03
C THR A 35 -6.45 1.42 10.40
N SER A 36 -6.61 0.38 11.21
CA SER A 36 -6.72 -1.00 10.70
C SER A 36 -7.97 -1.23 9.82
N PHE A 37 -8.90 -0.28 9.79
CA PHE A 37 -10.17 -0.37 9.06
C PHE A 37 -10.27 0.65 7.91
N GLY A 38 -9.16 1.33 7.58
CA GLY A 38 -9.11 2.37 6.55
C GLY A 38 -8.75 3.75 7.12
N VAL A 39 -9.03 4.80 6.36
CA VAL A 39 -8.75 6.19 6.74
C VAL A 39 -9.91 6.73 7.58
N ALA A 40 -9.63 7.11 8.83
CA ALA A 40 -10.62 7.57 9.80
C ALA A 40 -10.55 9.09 10.05
N THR A 41 -9.91 9.84 9.15
CA THR A 41 -9.82 11.30 9.21
C THR A 41 -10.49 11.94 8.00
N PHE A 42 -11.20 13.04 8.23
CA PHE A 42 -11.80 13.89 7.19
C PHE A 42 -11.11 15.26 7.11
N GLU A 43 -10.12 15.51 7.96
CA GLU A 43 -9.29 16.71 7.90
C GLU A 43 -8.35 16.62 6.69
N VAL A 44 -8.49 17.56 5.75
CA VAL A 44 -7.76 17.57 4.46
C VAL A 44 -6.24 17.53 4.67
N GLU A 45 -5.71 18.35 5.58
CA GLU A 45 -4.27 18.40 5.88
C GLU A 45 -3.74 17.05 6.38
N LYS A 46 -4.52 16.34 7.20
CA LYS A 46 -4.16 15.00 7.68
C LYS A 46 -4.27 13.96 6.57
N LEU A 47 -5.21 14.12 5.65
CA LEU A 47 -5.41 13.24 4.52
C LEU A 47 -4.26 13.36 3.51
N GLU A 48 -3.80 14.58 3.22
CA GLU A 48 -2.64 14.84 2.36
C GLU A 48 -1.37 14.25 2.97
N GLY A 49 -1.11 14.50 4.26
CA GLY A 49 0.02 13.89 4.97
C GLY A 49 -0.08 12.36 5.06
N CYS A 50 -1.29 11.81 5.14
CA CYS A 50 -1.52 10.37 5.10
C CYS A 50 -1.16 9.78 3.73
N MET A 51 -1.62 10.41 2.64
CA MET A 51 -1.34 9.98 1.28
C MET A 51 0.17 10.06 0.97
N GLU A 52 0.82 11.17 1.32
CA GLU A 52 2.27 11.34 1.16
C GLU A 52 3.06 10.25 1.90
N LYS A 53 2.72 10.00 3.16
CA LYS A 53 3.43 9.00 3.97
C LYS A 53 3.17 7.58 3.49
N CYS A 54 2.01 7.30 2.92
CA CYS A 54 1.77 5.99 2.33
C CYS A 54 2.59 5.75 1.08
N PHE A 55 2.74 6.75 0.22
CA PHE A 55 3.61 6.63 -0.95
C PHE A 55 5.07 6.39 -0.55
N ASP A 56 5.57 7.06 0.49
CA ASP A 56 6.92 6.80 1.03
C ASP A 56 7.14 5.35 1.48
N LEU A 57 6.08 4.69 1.93
CA LEU A 57 6.14 3.34 2.51
C LEU A 57 5.82 2.25 1.50
N ALA A 58 5.04 2.56 0.47
CA ALA A 58 4.54 1.60 -0.52
C ALA A 58 5.30 1.63 -1.85
N LEU A 59 5.99 2.73 -2.17
CA LEU A 59 6.70 2.92 -3.44
C LEU A 59 8.21 3.06 -3.23
N SER A 60 8.98 2.74 -4.27
CA SER A 60 10.39 3.06 -4.30
C SER A 60 10.62 4.57 -4.50
N ALA A 61 11.81 5.08 -4.16
CA ALA A 61 12.14 6.48 -4.37
C ALA A 61 12.10 6.91 -5.85
N SER A 62 12.38 5.99 -6.77
CA SER A 62 12.30 6.24 -8.22
C SER A 62 10.86 6.35 -8.69
N ASP A 63 10.01 5.42 -8.24
CA ASP A 63 8.57 5.41 -8.54
C ASP A 63 7.88 6.64 -7.97
N ARG A 64 8.27 7.05 -6.75
CA ARG A 64 7.77 8.26 -6.12
C ARG A 64 8.07 9.50 -6.95
N LYS A 65 9.32 9.63 -7.43
CA LYS A 65 9.71 10.76 -8.29
C LYS A 65 8.92 10.79 -9.60
N PHE A 66 8.63 9.62 -10.18
CA PHE A 66 7.81 9.56 -11.38
C PHE A 66 6.37 9.97 -11.08
N LEU A 67 5.81 9.52 -9.95
CA LEU A 67 4.47 9.88 -9.52
C LEU A 67 4.32 11.38 -9.26
N ASP A 68 5.35 12.04 -8.70
CA ASP A 68 5.35 13.49 -8.50
C ASP A 68 5.32 14.28 -9.83
N ALA A 69 5.74 13.67 -10.95
CA ALA A 69 5.61 14.23 -12.30
C ALA A 69 4.27 13.89 -12.98
N CYS A 70 3.40 13.13 -12.33
CA CYS A 70 2.10 12.75 -12.86
C CYS A 70 1.00 13.74 -12.47
N LYS A 71 -0.14 13.64 -13.14
CA LYS A 71 -1.35 14.37 -12.71
C LYS A 71 -1.84 13.83 -11.37
N ASN A 72 -2.46 14.68 -10.56
CA ASN A 72 -3.09 14.27 -9.30
C ASN A 72 -4.06 13.09 -9.46
N SER A 73 -4.71 12.94 -10.62
CA SER A 73 -5.57 11.79 -10.91
C SER A 73 -4.83 10.45 -10.83
N GLU A 74 -3.57 10.39 -11.26
CA GLU A 74 -2.75 9.18 -11.19
C GLU A 74 -2.34 8.88 -9.75
N SER A 75 -1.96 9.91 -8.98
CA SER A 75 -1.66 9.77 -7.55
C SER A 75 -2.87 9.21 -6.78
N VAL A 76 -4.09 9.64 -7.13
CA VAL A 76 -5.33 9.08 -6.54
C VAL A 76 -5.54 7.61 -6.94
N LYS A 77 -5.20 7.20 -8.17
CA LYS A 77 -5.26 5.78 -8.57
C LYS A 77 -4.29 4.93 -7.77
N VAL A 78 -3.03 5.36 -7.68
CA VAL A 78 -1.98 4.69 -6.88
C VAL A 78 -2.41 4.58 -5.42
N TRP A 79 -2.96 5.66 -4.86
CA TRP A 79 -3.48 5.67 -3.50
C TRP A 79 -4.57 4.61 -3.28
N ARG A 80 -5.54 4.52 -4.19
CA ARG A 80 -6.61 3.52 -4.12
C ARG A 80 -6.06 2.10 -4.21
N GLU A 81 -5.09 1.87 -5.08
CA GLU A 81 -4.47 0.55 -5.25
C GLU A 81 -3.69 0.13 -3.99
N ILE A 82 -2.96 1.06 -3.35
CA ILE A 82 -2.29 0.79 -2.06
C ILE A 82 -3.33 0.41 -1.01
N LEU A 83 -4.45 1.14 -0.92
CA LEU A 83 -5.53 0.82 0.01
C LEU A 83 -6.18 -0.53 -0.31
N ALA A 84 -6.38 -0.86 -1.59
CA ALA A 84 -6.90 -2.14 -2.03
C ALA A 84 -5.95 -3.29 -1.67
N GLU A 85 -4.64 -3.14 -1.87
CA GLU A 85 -3.67 -4.14 -1.44
C GLU A 85 -3.55 -4.24 0.10
N THR A 86 -3.81 -3.13 0.80
CA THR A 86 -3.72 -3.07 2.27
C THR A 86 -4.96 -3.66 2.97
N TYR A 87 -6.17 -3.42 2.43
CA TYR A 87 -7.45 -3.77 3.07
C TYR A 87 -8.34 -4.68 2.22
N GLY A 88 -8.14 -4.71 0.91
CA GLY A 88 -8.89 -5.52 -0.06
C GLY A 88 -8.59 -7.01 0.00
N ALA A 89 -7.66 -7.45 0.85
CA ALA A 89 -7.60 -8.83 1.35
C ALA A 89 -8.73 -9.11 2.37
N GLY A 90 -9.96 -8.66 2.06
CA GLY A 90 -11.17 -8.97 2.82
C GLY A 90 -11.64 -10.42 2.67
N ASP A 91 -10.98 -11.20 1.80
CA ASP A 91 -11.27 -12.61 1.57
C ASP A 91 -9.99 -13.46 1.39
N GLU A 92 -8.87 -13.10 2.02
CA GLU A 92 -7.76 -14.06 2.10
C GLU A 92 -6.86 -13.76 3.29
N GLU A 93 -6.96 -14.68 4.24
CA GLU A 93 -6.07 -14.95 5.34
C GLU A 93 -4.58 -14.92 4.94
N LYS A 94 -3.96 -13.73 4.87
CA LYS A 94 -2.51 -13.57 4.95
C LYS A 94 -2.08 -13.18 6.35
N ASN A 95 -2.52 -13.98 7.33
CA ASN A 95 -1.87 -14.10 8.63
C ASN A 95 -1.46 -15.56 8.90
N SER A 96 -0.99 -16.25 7.88
CA SER A 96 -0.33 -17.53 8.03
C SER A 96 1.17 -17.29 7.94
N GLN A 97 1.74 -17.04 9.12
CA GLN A 97 3.12 -17.38 9.42
C GLN A 97 3.31 -18.84 8.99
N SER A 98 3.92 -19.08 7.83
CA SER A 98 4.34 -20.42 7.44
C SER A 98 5.46 -20.86 8.37
N THR A 99 5.12 -21.36 9.55
CA THR A 99 5.97 -22.31 10.29
C THR A 99 5.96 -23.61 9.52
N SER A 100 6.80 -23.68 8.48
CA SER A 100 7.21 -24.95 7.90
C SER A 100 8.53 -25.35 8.54
N THR A 101 8.48 -26.45 9.31
CA THR A 101 9.43 -27.58 9.44
C THR A 101 9.10 -28.17 10.82
N GLY A 102 8.39 -29.27 11.01
CA GLY A 102 8.37 -30.53 10.27
C GLY A 102 8.90 -31.62 11.21
N THR A 103 8.07 -32.62 11.53
CA THR A 103 8.39 -34.07 11.55
C THR A 103 7.53 -34.86 12.57
N SER A 104 6.52 -35.51 11.99
CA SER A 104 6.06 -36.90 12.13
C SER A 104 5.57 -37.47 13.48
N ALA A 105 4.33 -37.96 13.41
CA ALA A 105 3.63 -38.76 14.38
C ALA A 105 4.01 -40.26 14.32
N VAL A 106 4.12 -40.86 15.51
CA VAL A 106 3.51 -42.11 16.01
C VAL A 106 3.65 -43.48 15.30
N SER A 107 3.97 -44.46 16.16
CA SER A 107 3.62 -45.90 16.21
C SER A 107 4.32 -46.93 15.30
N GLY A 108 5.11 -47.77 15.96
CA GLY A 108 5.23 -49.21 15.78
C GLY A 108 5.43 -49.84 17.16
#